data_AF-A0A3A6PAU2-F1
#
_entry.id   AF-A0A3A6PAU2-F1
#
_cell.length_a   1.000
_cell.length_b   1.000
_cell.length_c   1.000
_cell.angle_alpha   90.00
_cell.angle_beta   90.00
_cell.angle_gamma   90.00
#
_symmetry.space_group_name_H-M   'P 1'
#
loop_
_entity.id
_entity.type
_entity.pdbx_description
1 polymer ?
#
loop_
_entity_poly.entity_id
_entity_poly.type
_entity_poly.pdbx_seq_one_letter_code
_entity_poly.pdbx_strand_id
1 'polypeptide(L)'
;MQAYGAYIYKTVYAVLHSPHDAEDVTQEVLLLIYRSLPNYRMDGLKTWITRIAVNRAIDFKRSKARRPEQLMEQDAVEGQQTEYEAEGMLNALPAPAAESIALRAEELRYIHAKVDELPDHYREVIHAFYIEEKTYEQIAVETGLERKSVESRLYRARNWMRQHWRKEDFE
;
A
#
# COMPACT_ATOMS: atom_id res chain seq x y z
N MET A 1 16.06 14.07 -7.78
CA MET A 1 15.19 13.38 -6.79
C MET A 1 13.74 13.90 -6.79
N GLN A 2 13.50 15.18 -7.13
CA GLN A 2 12.15 15.76 -7.26
C GLN A 2 11.22 15.03 -8.25
N ALA A 3 11.76 14.40 -9.30
CA ALA A 3 10.96 13.72 -10.34
C ALA A 3 10.11 12.54 -9.84
N TYR A 4 10.50 11.86 -8.76
CA TYR A 4 9.75 10.71 -8.23
C TYR A 4 8.94 11.04 -6.97
N GLY A 5 9.08 12.23 -6.39
CA GLY A 5 8.38 12.61 -5.16
C GLY A 5 6.86 12.54 -5.31
N ALA A 6 6.31 13.18 -6.35
CA ALA A 6 4.87 13.12 -6.64
C ALA A 6 4.38 11.70 -6.95
N TYR A 7 5.21 10.87 -7.60
CA TYR A 7 4.86 9.48 -7.89
C TYR A 7 4.80 8.63 -6.61
N ILE A 8 5.79 8.79 -5.73
CA ILE A 8 5.83 8.11 -4.43
C ILE A 8 4.65 8.56 -3.58
N TYR A 9 4.39 9.87 -3.51
CA TYR A 9 3.24 10.42 -2.78
C TYR A 9 1.93 9.80 -3.24
N LYS A 10 1.66 9.78 -4.56
CA LYS A 10 0.45 9.14 -5.10
C LYS A 10 0.36 7.66 -4.73
N THR A 11 1.48 6.94 -4.78
CA THR A 11 1.55 5.51 -4.43
C THR A 11 1.24 5.27 -2.96
N VAL A 12 1.83 6.08 -2.08
CA VAL A 12 1.63 6.00 -0.62
C VAL A 12 0.21 6.42 -0.26
N TYR A 13 -0.30 7.50 -0.85
CA TYR A 13 -1.66 8.00 -0.63
C TYR A 13 -2.72 6.98 -1.01
N ALA A 14 -2.51 6.23 -2.11
CA ALA A 14 -3.41 5.15 -2.51
C ALA A 14 -3.52 4.01 -1.48
N VAL A 15 -2.54 3.88 -0.57
CA VAL A 15 -2.58 2.90 0.52
C VAL A 15 -3.14 3.51 1.80
N LEU A 16 -2.66 4.71 2.18
CA LEU A 16 -2.96 5.32 3.48
C LEU A 16 -4.26 6.12 3.51
N HIS A 17 -4.70 6.66 2.36
CA HIS A 17 -5.89 7.52 2.23
C HIS A 17 -5.90 8.73 3.19
N SER A 18 -4.73 9.18 3.64
CA SER A 18 -4.52 10.27 4.60
C SER A 18 -3.42 11.20 4.07
N PRO A 19 -3.71 12.49 3.80
CA PRO A 19 -2.71 13.42 3.25
C PRO A 19 -1.48 13.58 4.15
N HIS A 20 -1.71 13.74 5.46
CA HIS A 20 -0.65 13.92 6.46
C HIS A 20 0.25 12.69 6.54
N ASP A 21 -0.35 11.51 6.74
CA ASP A 21 0.44 10.27 6.83
C ASP A 21 1.16 9.98 5.51
N ALA A 22 0.56 10.31 4.37
CA ALA A 22 1.16 10.12 3.07
C ALA A 22 2.38 11.02 2.85
N GLU A 23 2.35 12.25 3.35
CA GLU A 23 3.50 13.17 3.29
C GLU A 23 4.67 12.63 4.12
N ASP A 24 4.41 12.29 5.39
CA ASP A 24 5.42 11.73 6.31
C ASP A 24 6.07 10.47 5.72
N VAL A 25 5.25 9.51 5.28
CA VAL A 25 5.74 8.26 4.72
C VAL A 25 6.48 8.48 3.40
N THR A 26 6.07 9.45 2.58
CA THR A 26 6.78 9.79 1.34
C THR A 26 8.20 10.27 1.63
N GLN A 27 8.38 11.11 2.65
CA GLN A 27 9.71 11.58 3.05
C GLN A 27 10.58 10.42 3.52
N GLU A 28 10.05 9.51 4.32
CA GLU A 28 10.77 8.31 4.75
C GLU A 28 11.20 7.43 3.56
N VAL A 29 10.30 7.22 2.60
CA VAL A 29 10.58 6.41 1.40
C VAL A 29 11.69 7.03 0.55
N LEU A 30 11.69 8.35 0.38
CA LEU A 30 12.75 9.06 -0.34
C LEU A 30 14.11 8.86 0.32
N LEU A 31 14.19 8.92 1.65
CA LEU A 31 15.42 8.67 2.41
C LEU A 31 15.90 7.22 2.25
N LEU A 32 14.99 6.24 2.28
CA LEU A 32 15.34 4.82 2.04
C LEU A 32 15.89 4.60 0.65
N ILE A 33 15.26 5.19 -0.37
CA ILE A 33 15.69 5.10 -1.76
C ILE A 33 17.10 5.68 -1.88
N TYR A 34 17.35 6.87 -1.31
CA TYR A 34 18.67 7.49 -1.34
C TYR A 34 19.75 6.61 -0.70
N ARG A 35 19.46 6.05 0.49
CA ARG A 35 20.38 5.15 1.20
C ARG A 35 20.63 3.82 0.47
N SER A 36 19.64 3.36 -0.28
CA SER A 36 19.70 2.06 -0.98
C SER A 36 20.22 2.17 -2.41
N LEU A 37 20.33 3.39 -2.95
CA LEU A 37 20.76 3.67 -4.31
C LEU A 37 22.16 3.11 -4.66
N PRO A 38 23.17 3.15 -3.77
CA PRO A 38 24.49 2.56 -4.06
C PRO A 38 24.46 1.06 -4.32
N ASN A 39 23.45 0.35 -3.79
CA ASN A 39 23.29 -1.10 -3.92
C ASN A 39 22.26 -1.50 -4.99
N TYR A 40 21.72 -0.54 -5.73
CA TYR A 40 20.69 -0.79 -6.72
C TYR A 40 21.29 -1.42 -7.99
N ARG A 41 20.72 -2.55 -8.43
CA ARG A 41 21.25 -3.38 -9.52
C ARG A 41 20.50 -3.21 -10.86
N MET A 42 19.98 -2.02 -11.16
CA MET A 42 19.38 -1.68 -12.46
C MET A 42 18.13 -2.49 -12.90
N ASP A 43 17.44 -3.19 -11.99
CA ASP A 43 16.20 -3.95 -12.25
C ASP A 43 14.91 -3.09 -12.32
N GLY A 44 14.88 -2.09 -13.19
CA GLY A 44 13.71 -1.23 -13.39
C GLY A 44 13.43 -0.28 -12.20
N LEU A 45 13.91 0.97 -12.33
CA LEU A 45 13.95 1.92 -11.22
C LEU A 45 12.56 2.23 -10.65
N LYS A 46 11.57 2.40 -11.53
CA LYS A 46 10.18 2.67 -11.13
C LYS A 46 9.59 1.52 -10.32
N THR A 47 9.79 0.27 -10.75
CA THR A 47 9.30 -0.92 -10.04
C THR A 47 9.94 -1.05 -8.67
N TRP A 48 11.25 -0.82 -8.59
CA TRP A 48 11.98 -0.84 -7.33
C TRP A 48 11.50 0.23 -6.35
N ILE A 49 11.35 1.49 -6.81
CA ILE A 49 10.80 2.60 -6.01
C ILE A 49 9.39 2.29 -5.53
N THR A 50 8.52 1.80 -6.42
CA THR A 50 7.12 1.46 -6.10
C THR A 50 7.06 0.41 -5.00
N ARG A 51 7.93 -0.61 -5.06
CA ARG A 51 7.99 -1.66 -4.04
C ARG A 51 8.38 -1.11 -2.67
N ILE A 52 9.36 -0.21 -2.62
CA ILE A 52 9.75 0.45 -1.35
C ILE A 52 8.58 1.29 -0.82
N ALA A 53 7.93 2.08 -1.67
CA ALA A 53 6.82 2.94 -1.31
C ALA A 53 5.61 2.18 -0.75
N VAL A 54 5.14 1.16 -1.48
CA VAL A 54 4.00 0.33 -1.06
C VAL A 54 4.30 -0.41 0.23
N ASN A 55 5.48 -1.03 0.34
CA ASN A 55 5.84 -1.76 1.56
C ASN A 55 5.85 -0.83 2.78
N ARG A 56 6.45 0.36 2.66
CA ARG A 56 6.48 1.31 3.77
C ARG A 56 5.08 1.82 4.13
N ALA A 57 4.24 2.10 3.15
CA ALA A 57 2.87 2.54 3.40
C ALA A 57 2.04 1.46 4.12
N ILE A 58 2.14 0.19 3.70
CA ILE A 58 1.48 -0.93 4.38
C ILE A 58 2.01 -1.08 5.82
N ASP A 59 3.33 -1.01 6.01
CA ASP A 59 3.94 -1.13 7.33
C ASP A 59 3.49 0.00 8.28
N PHE A 60 3.39 1.23 7.77
CA PHE A 60 2.88 2.39 8.52
C PHE A 60 1.40 2.22 8.88
N LYS A 61 0.56 1.82 7.92
CA LYS A 61 -0.86 1.56 8.16
C LYS A 61 -1.06 0.51 9.26
N ARG A 62 -0.27 -0.56 9.22
CA ARG A 62 -0.26 -1.62 10.24
C ARG A 62 0.22 -1.13 11.60
N SER A 63 1.28 -0.31 11.66
CA SER A 63 1.79 0.21 12.93
C SER A 63 0.78 1.12 13.62
N LYS A 64 0.06 1.95 12.84
CA LYS A 64 -1.02 2.81 13.32
C LYS A 64 -2.21 1.99 13.84
N ALA A 65 -2.60 0.92 13.15
CA ALA A 65 -3.67 0.01 13.59
C ALA A 65 -3.33 -0.77 14.87
N ARG A 66 -2.04 -1.04 15.12
CA ARG A 66 -1.54 -1.71 16.35
C ARG A 66 -1.34 -0.76 17.54
N ARG A 67 -1.66 0.53 17.41
CA ARG A 67 -1.65 1.50 18.50
C ARG A 67 -3.10 1.68 19.00
N PRO A 68 -3.62 0.80 19.88
CA PRO A 68 -4.86 1.10 20.58
C PRO A 68 -4.59 2.24 21.57
N GLU A 69 -5.37 3.31 21.48
CA GLU A 69 -5.68 4.26 22.55
C GLU A 69 -4.56 4.53 23.59
N GLN A 70 -3.57 5.33 23.20
CA GLN A 70 -2.89 6.22 24.13
C GLN A 70 -2.93 7.60 23.49
N LEU A 71 -4.04 8.29 23.70
CA LEU A 71 -4.26 9.74 23.71
C LEU A 71 -5.78 9.97 23.81
N MET A 72 -6.35 9.54 24.95
CA MET A 72 -7.47 10.27 25.55
C MET A 72 -6.85 11.28 26.52
N GLU A 73 -7.42 12.49 26.59
CA GLU A 73 -6.95 13.70 27.30
C GLU A 73 -5.70 14.33 26.65
N GLN A 74 -5.67 15.56 26.12
CA GLN A 74 -6.25 16.88 26.42
C GLN A 74 -6.03 17.71 25.12
N ASP A 75 -6.78 18.69 24.65
CA ASP A 75 -7.69 19.67 25.24
C ASP A 75 -8.66 20.15 24.15
N ALA A 76 -9.88 20.48 24.56
CA ALA A 76 -10.71 21.42 23.83
C ALA A 76 -10.12 22.82 23.99
N VAL A 77 -9.70 23.46 22.90
CA VAL A 77 -9.66 24.93 22.83
C VAL A 77 -10.16 25.37 21.45
N GLU A 78 -11.39 25.87 21.50
CA GLU A 78 -11.89 27.10 20.88
C GLU A 78 -11.01 27.81 19.84
N GLY A 79 -11.66 28.19 18.74
CA GLY A 79 -11.01 28.64 17.53
C GLY A 79 -10.22 29.94 17.64
N GLN A 80 -9.34 30.11 16.66
CA GLN A 80 -8.97 31.42 16.15
C GLN A 80 -8.54 31.28 14.69
N GLN A 81 -9.21 32.06 13.86
CA GLN A 81 -8.82 32.38 12.50
C GLN A 81 -7.39 32.90 12.51
N THR A 82 -6.51 32.29 11.73
CA THR A 82 -5.35 33.02 11.21
C THR A 82 -5.10 32.55 9.78
N GLU A 83 -5.46 33.48 8.89
CA GLU A 83 -5.09 33.61 7.50
C GLU A 83 -3.59 33.32 7.29
N TYR A 84 -3.31 32.22 6.60
CA TYR A 84 -2.03 32.04 5.90
C TYR A 84 -2.36 31.74 4.44
N GLU A 85 -2.14 32.76 3.62
CA GLU A 85 -2.08 32.69 2.17
C GLU A 85 -0.99 31.68 1.77
N ALA A 86 -1.42 30.46 1.45
CA ALA A 86 -0.62 29.50 0.69
C ALA A 86 -1.27 29.36 -0.69
N GLU A 87 -1.06 30.40 -1.50
CA GLU A 87 -1.38 30.41 -2.91
C GLU A 87 -0.53 29.35 -3.63
N GLY A 88 -1.20 28.29 -4.11
CA GLY A 88 -0.61 27.35 -5.07
C GLY A 88 -0.72 25.87 -4.69
N MET A 89 -1.63 25.16 -5.37
CA MET A 89 -1.76 23.70 -5.43
C MET A 89 -2.70 23.00 -4.44
N LEU A 90 -3.92 23.53 -4.26
CA LEU A 90 -5.07 22.69 -3.87
C LEU A 90 -6.01 22.52 -5.08
N ASN A 91 -5.53 21.84 -6.12
CA ASN A 91 -6.47 21.29 -7.11
C ASN A 91 -7.18 20.10 -6.44
N ALA A 92 -8.44 20.35 -6.08
CA ALA A 92 -9.41 19.40 -5.59
C ALA A 92 -9.20 18.01 -6.20
N LEU A 93 -8.87 17.03 -5.36
CA LEU A 93 -9.12 15.64 -5.71
C LEU A 93 -10.63 15.54 -5.92
N PRO A 94 -11.12 15.19 -7.12
CA PRO A 94 -12.55 15.01 -7.32
C PRO A 94 -13.00 13.88 -6.39
N ALA A 95 -14.02 14.16 -5.57
CA ALA A 95 -14.77 13.11 -4.90
C ALA A 95 -15.18 12.08 -5.96
N PRO A 96 -15.01 10.76 -5.73
CA PRO A 96 -15.30 9.78 -6.75
C PRO A 96 -16.77 9.90 -7.16
N ALA A 97 -17.04 10.24 -8.43
CA ALA A 97 -18.39 10.22 -8.98
C ALA A 97 -19.02 8.83 -8.76
N ALA A 98 -20.34 8.74 -8.56
CA ALA A 98 -21.02 7.46 -8.30
C ALA A 98 -20.68 6.36 -9.32
N GLU A 99 -20.42 6.76 -10.57
CA GLU A 99 -19.94 5.90 -11.66
C GLU A 99 -18.57 5.27 -11.37
N SER A 100 -17.65 6.02 -10.76
CA SER A 100 -16.33 5.54 -10.32
C SER A 100 -16.38 4.64 -9.08
N ILE A 101 -17.47 4.66 -8.31
CA ILE A 101 -17.70 3.73 -7.20
C ILE A 101 -18.20 2.39 -7.75
N ALA A 102 -19.13 2.44 -8.71
CA ALA A 102 -19.66 1.25 -9.36
C ALA A 102 -18.59 0.48 -10.16
N LEU A 103 -17.76 1.20 -10.93
CA LEU A 103 -16.63 0.63 -11.67
C LEU A 103 -15.62 -0.04 -10.72
N ARG A 104 -15.25 0.62 -9.62
CA ARG A 104 -14.37 0.03 -8.61
C ARG A 104 -14.95 -1.24 -7.99
N ALA A 105 -16.25 -1.28 -7.74
CA ALA A 105 -16.90 -2.46 -7.19
C ALA A 105 -16.87 -3.65 -8.17
N GLU A 106 -16.95 -3.37 -9.48
CA GLU A 106 -16.82 -4.36 -10.54
C GLU A 106 -15.38 -4.86 -10.71
N GLU A 107 -14.40 -3.96 -10.71
CA GLU A 107 -12.97 -4.30 -10.70
C GLU A 107 -12.62 -5.17 -9.48
N LEU A 108 -13.10 -4.81 -8.28
CA LEU A 108 -12.87 -5.60 -7.07
C LEU A 108 -13.48 -7.00 -7.19
N ARG A 109 -14.73 -7.11 -7.66
CA ARG A 109 -15.36 -8.42 -7.89
C ARG A 109 -14.57 -9.27 -8.86
N TYR A 110 -14.05 -8.66 -9.93
CA TYR A 110 -13.22 -9.35 -10.90
C TYR A 110 -11.89 -9.84 -10.31
N ILE A 111 -11.22 -9.00 -9.50
CA ILE A 111 -10.00 -9.38 -8.78
C ILE A 111 -10.28 -10.55 -7.83
N HIS A 112 -11.41 -10.52 -7.08
CA HIS A 112 -11.80 -11.63 -6.21
C HIS A 112 -12.02 -12.93 -6.99
N ALA A 113 -12.74 -12.87 -8.11
CA ALA A 113 -12.96 -14.04 -8.97
C ALA A 113 -11.64 -14.60 -9.53
N LYS A 114 -10.70 -13.73 -9.90
CA LYS A 114 -9.36 -14.17 -10.31
C LYS A 114 -8.59 -14.82 -9.17
N VAL A 115 -8.64 -14.23 -7.97
CA VAL A 115 -8.02 -14.81 -6.77
C VAL A 115 -8.57 -16.21 -6.48
N ASP A 116 -9.85 -16.46 -6.79
CA ASP A 116 -10.46 -17.79 -6.67
C ASP A 116 -9.97 -18.83 -7.69
N GLU A 117 -9.26 -18.43 -8.75
CA GLU A 117 -8.58 -19.37 -9.65
C GLU A 117 -7.29 -19.94 -9.04
N LEU A 118 -6.75 -19.32 -7.97
CA LEU A 118 -5.51 -19.79 -7.35
C LEU A 118 -5.74 -21.14 -6.64
N PRO A 119 -4.74 -22.05 -6.70
CA PRO A 119 -4.67 -23.19 -5.79
C PRO A 119 -4.83 -22.75 -4.33
N ASP A 120 -5.59 -23.52 -3.54
CA ASP A 120 -6.03 -23.14 -2.19
C ASP A 120 -4.88 -22.65 -1.29
N HIS A 121 -3.76 -23.36 -1.31
CA HIS A 121 -2.58 -23.02 -0.51
C HIS A 121 -1.96 -21.67 -0.91
N TYR A 122 -2.06 -21.25 -2.18
CA TYR A 122 -1.63 -19.92 -2.63
C TYR A 122 -2.68 -18.86 -2.33
N ARG A 123 -3.96 -19.18 -2.51
CA ARG A 123 -5.07 -18.27 -2.22
C ARG A 123 -5.05 -17.82 -0.76
N GLU A 124 -4.88 -18.75 0.16
CA GLU A 124 -4.81 -18.50 1.61
C GLU A 124 -3.76 -17.43 1.94
N VAL A 125 -2.52 -17.59 1.48
CA VAL A 125 -1.45 -16.64 1.79
C VAL A 125 -1.59 -15.32 1.04
N ILE A 126 -2.13 -15.33 -0.20
CA ILE A 126 -2.39 -14.12 -0.97
C ILE A 126 -3.49 -13.30 -0.33
N HIS A 127 -4.60 -13.93 0.07
CA HIS A 127 -5.71 -13.29 0.76
C HIS A 127 -5.24 -12.68 2.09
N ALA A 128 -4.59 -13.48 2.93
CA ALA A 128 -4.08 -13.04 4.22
C ALA A 128 -3.10 -11.86 4.08
N PHE A 129 -2.23 -11.88 3.07
CA PHE A 129 -1.24 -10.81 2.90
C PHE A 129 -1.79 -9.54 2.24
N TYR A 130 -2.56 -9.66 1.16
CA TYR A 130 -2.97 -8.52 0.34
C TYR A 130 -4.36 -7.97 0.68
N ILE A 131 -5.27 -8.80 1.18
CA ILE A 131 -6.65 -8.40 1.51
C ILE A 131 -6.77 -8.09 2.99
N GLU A 132 -6.29 -9.00 3.84
CA GLU A 132 -6.34 -8.83 5.30
C GLU A 132 -5.14 -8.08 5.86
N GLU A 133 -4.17 -7.75 5.00
CA GLU A 133 -2.96 -7.02 5.36
C GLU A 133 -2.20 -7.64 6.55
N LYS A 134 -2.14 -8.98 6.67
CA LYS A 134 -1.35 -9.67 7.71
C LYS A 134 0.15 -9.71 7.42
N THR A 135 0.98 -9.68 8.46
CA THR A 135 2.44 -9.86 8.32
C THR A 135 2.81 -11.32 8.07
N TYR A 136 4.03 -11.57 7.58
CA TYR A 136 4.51 -12.95 7.39
C TYR A 136 4.49 -13.76 8.68
N GLU A 137 4.76 -13.12 9.82
CA GLU A 137 4.70 -13.71 11.15
C GLU A 137 3.27 -14.06 11.56
N GLN A 138 2.31 -13.17 11.30
CA GLN A 138 0.89 -13.44 11.60
C GLN A 138 0.35 -14.59 10.75
N ILE A 139 0.65 -14.58 9.44
CA ILE A 139 0.26 -15.65 8.52
C ILE A 139 0.91 -16.97 8.96
N ALA A 140 2.19 -16.95 9.37
CA ALA A 140 2.89 -18.13 9.87
C ALA A 140 2.19 -18.74 11.10
N VAL A 141 1.80 -17.89 12.07
CA VAL A 141 1.08 -18.33 13.28
C VAL A 141 -0.28 -18.94 12.92
N GLU A 142 -1.04 -18.30 12.05
CA GLU A 142 -2.39 -18.75 11.69
C GLU A 142 -2.39 -20.03 10.84
N THR A 143 -1.46 -20.14 9.91
CA THR A 143 -1.35 -21.29 9.00
C THR A 143 -0.52 -22.44 9.58
N GLY A 144 0.08 -22.26 10.76
CA GLY A 144 1.00 -23.23 11.38
C GLY A 144 2.30 -23.44 10.60
N LEU A 145 2.69 -22.47 9.76
CA LEU A 145 3.88 -22.53 8.92
C LEU A 145 5.05 -21.74 9.51
N GLU A 146 6.26 -22.05 9.08
CA GLU A 146 7.39 -21.14 9.33
C GLU A 146 7.27 -19.86 8.49
N ARG A 147 7.76 -18.73 9.03
CA ARG A 147 7.84 -17.45 8.32
C ARG A 147 8.51 -17.56 6.94
N LYS A 148 9.58 -18.35 6.82
CA LYS A 148 10.27 -18.62 5.55
C LYS A 148 9.40 -19.41 4.56
N SER A 149 8.56 -20.31 5.06
CA SER A 149 7.59 -21.05 4.26
C SER A 149 6.50 -20.14 3.72
N VAL A 150 6.01 -19.19 4.53
CA VAL A 150 5.08 -18.15 4.07
C VAL A 150 5.70 -17.30 2.96
N GLU A 151 6.94 -16.84 3.15
CA GLU A 151 7.67 -16.05 2.15
C GLU A 151 7.84 -16.81 0.82
N SER A 152 8.26 -18.08 0.90
CA SER A 152 8.39 -18.94 -0.29
C SER A 152 7.04 -19.19 -0.96
N ARG A 153 5.98 -19.41 -0.18
CA ARG A 153 4.63 -19.66 -0.70
C ARG A 153 4.06 -18.44 -1.41
N LEU A 154 4.21 -17.25 -0.83
CA LEU A 154 3.85 -15.97 -1.47
C LEU A 154 4.65 -15.73 -2.75
N TYR A 155 5.94 -16.06 -2.77
CA TYR A 155 6.76 -15.97 -3.96
C TYR A 155 6.25 -16.89 -5.08
N ARG A 156 5.96 -18.16 -4.76
CA ARG A 156 5.41 -19.12 -5.74
C ARG A 156 4.03 -18.72 -6.22
N ALA A 157 3.16 -18.24 -5.33
CA ALA A 157 1.84 -17.72 -5.68
C ALA A 157 1.95 -16.57 -6.70
N ARG A 158 2.85 -15.60 -6.48
CA ARG A 158 3.11 -14.51 -7.44
C ARG A 158 3.61 -15.00 -8.79
N ASN A 159 4.46 -16.01 -8.81
CA ASN A 159 4.93 -16.61 -10.06
C ASN A 159 3.82 -17.37 -10.78
N TRP A 160 2.98 -18.08 -10.04
CA TRP A 160 1.80 -18.75 -10.60
C TRP A 160 0.86 -17.74 -11.24
N MET A 161 0.51 -16.65 -10.54
CA MET A 161 -0.31 -15.56 -11.08
C MET A 161 0.30 -14.98 -12.36
N ARG A 162 1.62 -14.74 -12.39
CA ARG A 162 2.30 -14.22 -13.60
C ARG A 162 2.23 -15.17 -14.80
N GLN A 163 2.17 -16.47 -14.58
CA GLN A 163 2.13 -17.47 -15.65
C GLN A 163 0.71 -17.70 -16.18
N HIS A 164 -0.31 -17.52 -15.33
CA HIS A 164 -1.69 -17.88 -15.64
C HIS A 164 -2.56 -16.67 -15.96
N TRP A 165 -2.22 -15.48 -15.46
CA TRP A 165 -2.95 -14.26 -15.75
C TRP A 165 -2.23 -13.43 -16.82
N ARG A 166 -3.02 -12.87 -17.74
CA ARG A 166 -2.56 -11.98 -18.81
C ARG A 166 -2.74 -10.53 -18.39
N LYS A 167 -1.95 -9.64 -19.01
CA LYS A 167 -2.08 -8.19 -18.78
C LYS A 167 -3.46 -7.67 -19.21
N GLU A 168 -4.01 -8.26 -20.27
CA GLU A 168 -5.36 -8.04 -20.82
C GLU A 168 -6.48 -8.40 -19.82
N ASP A 169 -6.20 -9.25 -18.84
CA ASP A 169 -7.20 -9.60 -17.83
C ASP A 169 -7.48 -8.41 -16.88
N PHE A 170 -6.64 -7.38 -16.85
CA PHE A 170 -6.72 -6.26 -15.90
C PHE A 170 -6.61 -4.88 -16.57
N GLU A 171 -6.89 -4.80 -17.87
CA GLU A 171 -7.02 -3.54 -18.64
C GLU A 171 -8.49 -3.24 -18.95
#